data_AF-A0A7Y3DCV0-F1
#
_entry.id   AF-A0A7Y3DCV0-F1
#
_cell.length_a   1.000
_cell.length_b   1.000
_cell.length_c   1.000
_cell.angle_alpha   90.00
_cell.angle_beta   90.00
_cell.angle_gamma   90.00
#
_symmetry.space_group_name_H-M   'P 1'
#
loop_
_entity.id
_entity.type
_entity.pdbx_description
1 polymer ?
#
loop_
_entity_poly.entity_id
_entity_poly.type
_entity_poly.pdbx_seq_one_letter_code
_entity_poly.pdbx_strand_id
1 'polypeptide(L)'
;MLAWRVHRYGPPREALSLDRIDAPEPAADQVRIRVRGTPLNWNDVDACYGRYRAVKPPLPYVLGMEVMGRVEAAGAGAEDWIGKRVVACPPAAFGGYAEQALASLDMLFEIPETLDDDAASALFFPFHLAHLALHERARIARGETLLVHAGAGGFGSAAIQLGVSAGARVFATAGAERKLARCR
;
A
#
# COMPACT_ATOMS: atom_id res chain seq x y z
N MET A 1 13.81 5.10 16.38
CA MET A 1 12.58 4.32 16.13
C MET A 1 12.88 2.84 15.92
N LEU A 2 11.91 1.98 16.17
CA LEU A 2 11.94 0.57 15.80
C LEU A 2 11.58 0.39 14.31
N ALA A 3 12.28 -0.51 13.63
CA ALA A 3 12.01 -0.84 12.22
C ALA A 3 12.36 -2.30 11.91
N TRP A 4 11.52 -2.96 11.11
CA TRP A 4 11.82 -4.28 10.56
C TRP A 4 12.74 -4.16 9.35
N ARG A 5 13.94 -4.72 9.46
CA ARG A 5 14.98 -4.62 8.45
C ARG A 5 15.38 -5.97 7.89
N VAL A 6 15.58 -6.01 6.58
CA VAL A 6 16.14 -7.16 5.87
C VAL A 6 17.66 -7.07 5.98
N HIS A 7 18.29 -8.05 6.63
CA HIS A 7 19.75 -8.12 6.81
C HIS A 7 20.42 -9.11 5.87
N ARG A 8 19.65 -10.11 5.41
CA ARG A 8 20.10 -11.13 4.46
C ARG A 8 18.93 -11.53 3.57
N TYR A 9 19.23 -12.06 2.39
CA TYR A 9 18.18 -12.62 1.54
C TYR A 9 17.77 -14.01 2.03
N GLY A 10 16.46 -14.28 2.04
CA GLY A 10 15.91 -15.55 2.46
C GLY A 10 14.44 -15.47 2.88
N PRO A 11 13.92 -16.54 3.52
CA PRO A 11 12.57 -16.54 4.07
C PRO A 11 12.36 -15.36 5.04
N PRO A 12 11.18 -14.72 5.09
CA PRO A 12 10.95 -13.55 5.94
C PRO A 12 11.35 -13.75 7.42
N ARG A 13 11.04 -14.91 7.98
CA ARG A 13 11.40 -15.30 9.37
C ARG A 13 12.90 -15.28 9.68
N GLU A 14 13.73 -15.38 8.65
CA GLU A 14 15.19 -15.47 8.72
C GLU A 14 15.87 -14.19 8.21
N ALA A 15 15.21 -13.49 7.29
CA ALA A 15 15.68 -12.27 6.67
C ALA A 15 15.46 -11.03 7.55
N LEU A 16 14.35 -11.02 8.31
CA LEU A 16 13.89 -9.87 9.09
C LEU A 16 14.41 -9.85 10.52
N SER A 17 14.91 -8.69 10.93
CA SER A 17 15.25 -8.33 12.31
C SER A 17 14.51 -7.06 12.70
N LEU A 18 14.08 -6.97 13.96
CA LEU A 18 13.57 -5.72 14.52
C LEU A 18 14.74 -4.93 15.09
N ASP A 19 15.12 -3.85 14.41
CA ASP A 19 16.24 -3.01 14.79
C ASP A 19 15.76 -1.69 15.42
N ARG A 20 16.64 -1.05 16.18
CA ARG A 20 16.50 0.36 16.55
C ARG A 20 17.40 1.20 15.65
N ILE A 21 16.81 2.14 14.92
CA ILE A 21 17.49 3.06 13.99
C ILE A 21 17.08 4.51 14.27
N ASP A 22 17.82 5.47 13.73
CA ASP A 22 17.44 6.88 13.80
C ASP A 22 16.15 7.14 13.00
N ALA A 23 15.38 8.12 13.46
CA ALA A 23 14.22 8.61 12.72
C ALA A 23 14.70 9.31 11.44
N PRO A 24 14.08 9.08 10.28
CA PRO A 24 14.42 9.83 9.08
C PRO A 24 13.94 11.28 9.23
N GLU A 25 14.63 12.23 8.64
CA GLU A 25 14.17 13.63 8.59
C GLU A 25 13.56 13.93 7.21
N PRO A 26 12.39 14.59 7.14
CA PRO A 26 11.77 14.91 5.86
C PRO A 26 12.56 15.99 5.12
N ALA A 27 12.83 15.76 3.83
CA ALA A 27 13.33 16.79 2.92
C ALA A 27 12.19 17.73 2.48
N ALA A 28 12.51 18.73 1.65
CA ALA A 28 11.49 19.54 0.97
C ALA A 28 10.48 18.64 0.23
N ASP A 29 9.21 19.03 0.24
CA ASP A 29 8.09 18.28 -0.33
C ASP A 29 7.90 16.86 0.24
N GLN A 30 8.42 16.61 1.45
CA GLN A 30 8.22 15.37 2.18
C GLN A 30 7.59 15.60 3.54
N VAL A 31 6.89 14.56 4.00
CA VAL A 31 6.37 14.45 5.36
C VAL A 31 7.00 13.25 6.06
N ARG A 32 7.13 13.34 7.39
CA ARG A 32 7.33 12.17 8.25
C ARG A 32 6.01 11.80 8.91
N ILE A 33 5.63 10.56 8.71
CA ILE A 33 4.39 9.97 9.20
C ILE A 33 4.72 9.12 10.41
N ARG A 34 4.03 9.35 11.53
CA ARG A 34 3.96 8.38 12.62
C ARG A 34 3.04 7.24 12.19
N VAL A 35 3.63 6.09 11.90
CA VAL A 35 2.94 4.94 11.32
C VAL A 35 2.02 4.31 12.37
N ARG A 36 0.78 4.06 11.98
CA ARG A 36 -0.25 3.38 12.76
C ARG A 36 -0.57 2.00 12.22
N GLY A 37 -0.39 1.82 10.91
CA GLY A 37 -0.55 0.55 10.22
C GLY A 37 0.17 0.57 8.88
N THR A 38 0.54 -0.62 8.41
CA THR A 38 1.11 -0.86 7.09
C THR A 38 0.47 -2.15 6.56
N PRO A 39 -0.11 -2.15 5.36
CA PRO A 39 -0.56 -3.38 4.75
C PRO A 39 0.64 -4.25 4.37
N LEU A 40 0.39 -5.56 4.27
CA LEU A 40 1.40 -6.53 3.85
C LEU A 40 1.23 -6.80 2.35
N ASN A 41 2.29 -6.59 1.58
CA ASN A 41 2.29 -6.83 0.13
C ASN A 41 3.12 -8.07 -0.21
N TRP A 42 2.77 -8.73 -1.33
CA TRP A 42 3.56 -9.88 -1.82
C TRP A 42 4.99 -9.48 -2.19
N ASN A 43 5.15 -8.25 -2.68
CA ASN A 43 6.45 -7.67 -2.99
C ASN A 43 7.39 -7.60 -1.77
N ASP A 44 6.86 -7.48 -0.55
CA ASP A 44 7.67 -7.48 0.67
C ASP A 44 8.33 -8.86 0.88
N VAL A 45 7.64 -9.94 0.50
CA VAL A 45 8.17 -11.30 0.52
C VAL A 45 9.24 -11.47 -0.55
N ASP A 46 8.99 -10.98 -1.77
CA ASP A 46 9.98 -11.03 -2.84
C ASP A 46 11.23 -10.17 -2.53
N ALA A 47 11.06 -9.05 -1.83
CA ALA A 47 12.17 -8.24 -1.33
C ALA A 47 13.01 -9.03 -0.31
N CYS A 48 12.39 -9.74 0.63
CA CYS A 48 13.11 -10.65 1.55
C CYS A 48 13.95 -11.68 0.78
N TYR A 49 13.46 -12.23 -0.33
CA TYR A 49 14.22 -13.18 -1.15
C TYR A 49 15.22 -12.52 -2.13
N GLY A 50 15.31 -11.19 -2.17
CA GLY A 50 16.14 -10.47 -3.13
C GLY A 50 15.65 -10.58 -4.59
N ARG A 51 14.37 -10.91 -4.78
CA ARG A 51 13.72 -11.10 -6.09
C ARG A 51 13.05 -9.85 -6.63
N TYR A 52 12.89 -8.81 -5.81
CA TYR A 52 12.36 -7.54 -6.25
C TYR A 52 13.36 -6.82 -7.16
N ARG A 53 13.09 -6.83 -8.47
CA ARG A 53 14.04 -6.34 -9.50
C ARG A 53 13.91 -4.85 -9.80
N ALA A 54 12.74 -4.26 -9.54
CA ALA A 54 12.47 -2.87 -9.87
C ALA A 54 13.35 -1.89 -9.06
N VAL A 55 13.55 -2.19 -7.78
CA VAL A 55 14.36 -1.40 -6.85
C VAL A 55 15.13 -2.36 -5.94
N LYS A 56 16.44 -2.17 -5.83
CA LYS A 56 17.33 -3.03 -5.04
C LYS A 56 18.19 -2.22 -4.07
N PRO A 57 17.65 -1.81 -2.91
CA PRO A 57 18.43 -1.08 -1.90
C PRO A 57 19.53 -1.96 -1.31
N PRO A 58 20.65 -1.37 -0.84
CA PRO A 58 21.68 -2.11 -0.13
C PRO A 58 21.15 -2.66 1.20
N LEU A 59 21.61 -3.85 1.58
CA LEU A 59 21.33 -4.39 2.92
C LEU A 59 22.11 -3.58 3.98
N PRO A 60 21.53 -3.31 5.17
CA PRO A 60 20.16 -3.62 5.56
C PRO A 60 19.18 -2.50 5.20
N TYR A 61 17.98 -2.86 4.76
CA TYR A 61 16.91 -1.91 4.41
C TYR A 61 15.58 -2.24 5.09
N VAL A 62 14.71 -1.24 5.24
CA VAL A 62 13.38 -1.37 5.85
C VAL A 62 12.35 -1.69 4.77
N LEU A 63 11.47 -2.68 4.99
CA LEU A 63 10.37 -3.03 4.08
C LEU A 63 9.18 -2.06 4.17
N GLY A 64 8.09 -2.34 3.45
CA GLY A 64 6.83 -1.63 3.57
C GLY A 64 6.65 -0.63 2.45
N MET A 65 5.75 -0.98 1.52
CA MET A 65 5.42 -0.17 0.35
C MET A 65 4.35 0.88 0.61
N GLU A 66 3.59 0.73 1.69
CA GLU A 66 2.44 1.57 2.01
C GLU A 66 2.46 1.85 3.51
N VAL A 67 2.02 3.04 3.90
CA VAL A 67 1.82 3.37 5.31
C VAL A 67 0.50 4.08 5.48
N MET A 68 -0.08 3.90 6.66
CA MET A 68 -1.20 4.67 7.16
C MET A 68 -0.80 5.22 8.53
N GLY A 69 -1.06 6.51 8.75
CA GLY A 69 -0.73 7.14 10.02
C GLY A 69 -1.10 8.60 10.10
N ARG A 70 -0.39 9.33 10.96
CA ARG A 70 -0.54 10.78 11.12
C ARG A 70 0.78 11.48 10.84
N VAL A 71 0.73 12.58 10.08
CA VAL A 71 1.92 13.40 9.83
C VAL A 71 2.36 14.07 11.12
N GLU A 72 3.62 13.86 11.53
CA GLU A 72 4.20 14.43 12.75
C GLU A 72 5.25 15.51 12.46
N ALA A 73 5.86 15.50 11.28
CA ALA A 73 6.80 16.53 10.82
C ALA A 73 6.72 16.66 9.29
N ALA A 74 7.15 17.81 8.78
CA ALA A 74 7.20 18.11 7.36
C ALA A 74 8.46 18.89 7.03
N GLY A 75 8.99 18.70 5.83
CA GLY A 75 9.97 19.62 5.25
C GLY A 75 9.29 20.82 4.59
N ALA A 76 10.11 21.71 4.03
CA ALA A 76 9.63 22.91 3.37
C ALA A 76 8.62 22.58 2.25
N GLY A 77 7.48 23.29 2.23
CA GLY A 77 6.41 23.12 1.24
C GLY A 77 5.34 22.10 1.62
N ALA A 78 5.50 21.39 2.74
CA ALA A 78 4.59 20.33 3.20
C ALA A 78 3.98 20.60 4.59
N GLU A 79 4.17 21.79 5.16
CA GLU A 79 3.79 22.14 6.54
C GLU A 79 2.28 22.01 6.81
N ASP A 80 1.44 22.30 5.81
CA ASP A 80 -0.03 22.18 5.91
C ASP A 80 -0.53 20.74 6.12
N TRP A 81 0.36 19.76 5.95
CA TRP A 81 0.03 18.36 6.19
C TRP A 81 0.18 17.93 7.65
N ILE A 82 0.88 18.72 8.48
CA ILE A 82 1.14 18.36 9.88
C ILE A 82 -0.18 18.10 10.61
N GLY A 83 -0.25 16.96 11.29
CA GLY A 83 -1.43 16.52 12.02
C GLY A 83 -2.48 15.81 11.17
N LYS A 84 -2.40 15.77 9.83
CA LYS A 84 -3.39 15.06 9.01
C LYS A 84 -3.26 13.53 9.12
N ARG A 85 -4.40 12.82 9.04
CA ARG A 85 -4.44 11.37 8.86
C ARG A 85 -4.20 11.08 7.38
N VAL A 86 -3.25 10.21 7.08
CA VAL A 86 -2.79 9.99 5.70
C VAL A 86 -2.52 8.52 5.40
N VAL A 87 -2.75 8.14 4.14
CA VAL A 87 -2.12 6.97 3.52
C VAL A 87 -1.06 7.45 2.55
N ALA A 88 0.03 6.69 2.43
CA ALA A 88 1.12 7.06 1.54
C ALA A 88 1.93 5.87 1.02
N CYS A 89 2.64 6.10 -0.08
CA CYS A 89 3.74 5.23 -0.52
C CYS A 89 5.08 5.89 -0.15
N PRO A 90 5.92 5.25 0.68
CA PRO A 90 7.26 5.74 0.94
C PRO A 90 8.13 5.82 -0.32
N PRO A 91 9.19 6.65 -0.33
CA PRO A 91 10.12 6.72 -1.47
C PRO A 91 10.65 5.34 -1.87
N ALA A 92 10.61 5.07 -3.18
CA ALA A 92 10.98 3.77 -3.77
C ALA A 92 10.20 2.55 -3.22
N ALA A 93 9.08 2.78 -2.55
CA ALA A 93 8.24 1.78 -1.89
C ALA A 93 8.97 0.98 -0.79
N PHE A 94 9.84 1.65 -0.01
CA PHE A 94 10.52 1.08 1.16
C PHE A 94 10.46 2.03 2.36
N GLY A 95 10.41 1.49 3.58
CA GLY A 95 10.45 2.27 4.81
C GLY A 95 9.18 2.20 5.66
N GLY A 96 8.11 1.58 5.16
CA GLY A 96 6.82 1.54 5.86
C GLY A 96 6.75 0.59 7.07
N TYR A 97 7.62 -0.42 7.16
CA TYR A 97 7.67 -1.33 8.31
C TYR A 97 8.51 -0.75 9.47
N ALA A 98 8.20 0.48 9.86
CA ALA A 98 8.85 1.22 10.93
C ALA A 98 7.82 2.05 11.72
N GLU A 99 8.19 2.55 12.91
CA GLU A 99 7.32 3.44 13.68
C GLU A 99 7.11 4.80 12.99
N GLN A 100 8.06 5.22 12.15
CA GLN A 100 7.96 6.43 11.35
C GLN A 100 8.47 6.18 9.93
N ALA A 101 7.83 6.80 8.93
CA ALA A 101 8.19 6.67 7.53
C ALA A 101 8.13 8.02 6.82
N LEU A 102 8.98 8.21 5.81
CA LEU A 102 8.88 9.37 4.91
C LEU A 102 7.87 9.09 3.81
N ALA A 103 7.21 10.15 3.34
CA ALA A 103 6.41 10.13 2.12
C ALA A 103 6.58 11.45 1.37
N SER A 104 6.66 11.37 0.05
CA SER A 104 6.62 12.54 -0.84
C SER A 104 5.17 12.97 -1.08
N LEU A 105 4.94 14.27 -1.30
CA LEU A 105 3.57 14.79 -1.50
C LEU A 105 2.84 14.20 -2.72
N ASP A 106 3.55 13.70 -3.73
CA ASP A 106 2.99 13.08 -4.93
C ASP A 106 2.34 11.71 -4.68
N MET A 107 2.67 11.08 -3.56
CA MET A 107 2.13 9.78 -3.15
C MET A 107 1.56 9.83 -1.73
N LEU A 108 1.04 11.00 -1.33
CA LEU A 108 0.44 11.27 -0.03
C LEU A 108 -1.05 11.63 -0.19
N PHE A 109 -1.92 10.90 0.49
CA PHE A 109 -3.36 11.12 0.41
C PHE A 109 -3.96 11.27 1.80
N GLU A 110 -4.75 12.33 1.99
CA GLU A 110 -5.50 12.54 3.23
C GLU A 110 -6.62 11.50 3.36
N ILE A 111 -6.77 10.93 4.56
CA ILE A 111 -7.81 9.95 4.87
C ILE A 111 -9.07 10.71 5.28
N PRO A 112 -10.20 10.53 4.56
CA PRO A 112 -11.48 11.09 4.96
C PRO A 112 -11.91 10.60 6.35
N GLU A 113 -12.57 11.45 7.13
CA GLU A 113 -13.05 11.09 8.47
C GLU A 113 -14.01 9.89 8.47
N THR A 114 -14.69 9.65 7.35
CA THR A 114 -15.61 8.53 7.15
C THR A 114 -14.92 7.17 7.04
N LEU A 115 -13.59 7.13 6.88
CA LEU A 115 -12.81 5.89 6.84
C LEU A 115 -12.04 5.71 8.16
N ASP A 116 -12.19 4.54 8.75
CA ASP A 116 -11.32 4.09 9.82
C ASP A 116 -9.92 3.72 9.28
N ASP A 117 -9.00 3.52 10.21
CA ASP A 117 -7.59 3.26 9.94
C ASP A 117 -7.38 1.94 9.16
N ASP A 118 -8.15 0.90 9.49
CA ASP A 118 -8.06 -0.42 8.85
C ASP A 118 -8.53 -0.35 7.40
N ALA A 119 -9.70 0.25 7.14
CA ALA A 119 -10.24 0.45 5.80
C ALA A 119 -9.33 1.32 4.95
N ALA A 120 -8.81 2.43 5.50
CA ALA A 120 -7.89 3.31 4.79
C ALA A 120 -6.61 2.56 4.37
N SER A 121 -6.01 1.78 5.27
CA SER A 121 -4.79 1.01 4.98
C SER A 121 -4.99 -0.06 3.90
N ALA A 122 -6.19 -0.61 3.76
CA ALA A 122 -6.50 -1.64 2.78
C ALA A 122 -6.97 -1.08 1.42
N LEU A 123 -7.33 0.19 1.35
CA LEU A 123 -7.92 0.80 0.15
C LEU A 123 -6.85 1.16 -0.88
N PHE A 124 -5.73 1.75 -0.44
CA PHE A 124 -4.83 2.52 -1.30
C PHE A 124 -4.32 1.75 -2.53
N PHE A 125 -3.36 0.81 -2.40
CA PHE A 125 -2.84 0.11 -3.59
C PHE A 125 -3.87 -0.74 -4.33
N PRO A 126 -4.72 -1.56 -3.66
CA PRO A 126 -5.69 -2.39 -4.37
C PRO A 126 -6.63 -1.60 -5.27
N PHE A 127 -7.18 -0.48 -4.78
CA PHE A 127 -8.09 0.34 -5.57
C PHE A 127 -7.35 1.21 -6.60
N HIS A 128 -6.16 1.72 -6.29
CA HIS A 128 -5.40 2.52 -7.25
C HIS A 128 -5.00 1.68 -8.47
N LEU A 129 -4.54 0.45 -8.25
CA LEU A 129 -4.21 -0.48 -9.33
C LEU A 129 -5.47 -0.93 -10.10
N ALA A 130 -6.56 -1.23 -9.40
CA ALA A 130 -7.81 -1.64 -10.06
C ALA A 130 -8.39 -0.49 -10.90
N HIS A 131 -8.30 0.75 -10.42
CA HIS A 131 -8.73 1.94 -11.16
C HIS A 131 -7.89 2.13 -12.42
N LEU A 132 -6.56 2.06 -12.31
CA LEU A 132 -5.67 2.10 -13.46
C LEU A 132 -6.02 1.01 -14.49
N ALA A 133 -6.24 -0.23 -14.04
CA ALA A 133 -6.55 -1.34 -14.92
C ALA A 133 -7.90 -1.15 -15.64
N LEU A 134 -8.94 -0.76 -14.90
CA LEU A 134 -10.31 -0.74 -15.41
C LEU A 134 -10.68 0.57 -16.10
N HIS A 135 -10.40 1.72 -15.49
CA HIS A 135 -10.84 3.02 -16.01
C HIS A 135 -9.84 3.64 -16.98
N GLU A 136 -8.54 3.56 -16.68
CA GLU A 136 -7.52 4.20 -17.52
C GLU A 136 -7.09 3.32 -18.70
N ARG A 137 -6.82 2.03 -18.44
CA ARG A 137 -6.32 1.09 -19.46
C ARG A 137 -7.45 0.42 -20.25
N ALA A 138 -8.41 -0.19 -19.57
CA ALA A 138 -9.53 -0.87 -20.23
C ALA A 138 -10.66 0.08 -20.64
N ARG A 139 -10.79 1.23 -19.96
CA ARG A 139 -11.87 2.21 -20.15
C ARG A 139 -13.27 1.59 -20.04
N ILE A 140 -13.46 0.80 -18.99
CA ILE A 140 -14.70 0.07 -18.73
C ILE A 140 -15.92 0.98 -18.79
N ALA A 141 -16.96 0.53 -19.47
CA ALA A 141 -18.22 1.25 -19.66
C ALA A 141 -19.42 0.47 -19.14
N ARG A 142 -20.51 1.20 -18.89
CA ARG A 142 -21.80 0.61 -18.47
C ARG A 142 -22.27 -0.41 -19.52
N GLY A 143 -22.74 -1.56 -19.04
CA GLY A 143 -23.26 -2.64 -19.88
C GLY A 143 -22.20 -3.62 -20.39
N GLU A 144 -20.91 -3.32 -20.22
CA GLU A 144 -19.85 -4.28 -20.53
C GLU A 144 -19.81 -5.44 -19.53
N THR A 145 -19.12 -6.52 -19.90
CA THR A 145 -18.93 -7.69 -19.02
C THR A 145 -17.49 -7.74 -18.55
N LEU A 146 -17.29 -7.86 -17.23
CA LEU A 146 -15.99 -7.97 -16.59
C LEU A 146 -15.84 -9.34 -15.92
N LEU A 147 -14.77 -10.07 -16.25
CA LEU A 147 -14.34 -11.25 -15.51
C LEU A 147 -13.15 -10.91 -14.60
N VAL A 148 -13.34 -11.04 -13.29
CA VAL A 148 -12.30 -10.80 -12.28
C VAL A 148 -11.75 -12.13 -11.78
N HIS A 149 -10.47 -12.40 -12.05
CA HIS A 149 -9.79 -13.54 -11.44
C HIS A 149 -9.38 -13.25 -9.99
N ALA A 150 -9.38 -14.30 -9.17
CA ALA A 150 -9.04 -14.21 -7.74
C ALA A 150 -9.82 -13.09 -7.01
N GLY A 151 -11.13 -13.01 -7.25
CA GLY A 151 -12.01 -11.92 -6.80
C GLY A 151 -12.00 -11.65 -5.29
N ALA A 152 -11.69 -12.67 -4.48
CA ALA A 152 -11.60 -12.52 -3.03
C ALA A 152 -10.24 -12.01 -2.51
N GLY A 153 -9.27 -11.74 -3.39
CA GLY A 153 -8.00 -11.11 -3.05
C GLY A 153 -8.11 -9.58 -2.97
N GLY A 154 -7.05 -8.90 -2.51
CA GLY A 154 -7.03 -7.43 -2.37
C GLY A 154 -7.42 -6.73 -3.68
N PHE A 155 -6.63 -6.89 -4.74
CA PHE A 155 -6.92 -6.32 -6.06
C PHE A 155 -8.27 -6.80 -6.61
N GLY A 156 -8.56 -8.11 -6.53
CA GLY A 156 -9.79 -8.68 -7.07
C GLY A 156 -11.04 -8.05 -6.46
N SER A 157 -11.03 -7.84 -5.14
CA SER A 157 -12.16 -7.25 -4.43
C SER A 157 -12.37 -5.77 -4.80
N ALA A 158 -11.30 -5.02 -5.06
CA ALA A 158 -11.37 -3.66 -5.57
C ALA A 158 -11.90 -3.61 -7.01
N ALA A 159 -11.40 -4.50 -7.88
CA ALA A 159 -11.84 -4.60 -9.27
C ALA A 159 -13.33 -4.96 -9.41
N ILE A 160 -13.84 -5.85 -8.53
CA ILE A 160 -15.28 -6.16 -8.49
C ILE A 160 -16.08 -4.90 -8.16
N GLN A 161 -15.72 -4.19 -7.10
CA GLN A 161 -16.44 -3.00 -6.64
C GLN A 161 -16.43 -1.89 -7.70
N LEU A 162 -15.27 -1.61 -8.30
CA LEU A 162 -15.15 -0.60 -9.36
C LEU A 162 -15.90 -1.01 -10.63
N GLY A 163 -15.87 -2.29 -11.02
CA GLY A 163 -16.63 -2.80 -12.15
C GLY A 163 -18.15 -2.66 -11.95
N VAL A 164 -18.65 -3.02 -10.76
CA VAL A 164 -20.07 -2.83 -10.41
C VAL A 164 -20.42 -1.35 -10.41
N SER A 165 -19.58 -0.49 -9.83
CA SER A 165 -19.80 0.97 -9.81
C SER A 165 -19.80 1.59 -11.21
N ALA A 166 -19.05 1.02 -12.16
CA ALA A 166 -19.06 1.43 -13.57
C ALA A 166 -20.33 0.98 -14.32
N GLY A 167 -21.17 0.14 -13.70
CA GLY A 167 -22.37 -0.44 -14.32
C GLY A 167 -22.04 -1.62 -15.24
N ALA A 168 -20.91 -2.29 -15.04
CA ALA A 168 -20.57 -3.51 -15.75
C ALA A 168 -21.23 -4.73 -15.10
N ARG A 169 -21.45 -5.78 -15.90
CA ARG A 169 -21.83 -7.10 -15.41
C ARG A 169 -20.57 -7.86 -14.97
N VAL A 170 -20.40 -8.02 -13.66
CA VAL A 170 -19.18 -8.59 -13.07
C VAL A 170 -19.35 -10.09 -12.77
N PHE A 171 -18.39 -10.88 -13.22
CA PHE A 171 -18.18 -12.27 -12.83
C PHE A 171 -16.85 -12.38 -12.09
N ALA A 172 -16.76 -13.28 -11.10
CA ALA A 172 -15.53 -13.47 -10.32
C ALA A 172 -15.18 -14.95 -10.19
N THR A 173 -13.89 -15.27 -10.25
CA THR A 173 -13.37 -16.60 -9.87
C THR A 173 -12.69 -16.54 -8.50
N ALA A 174 -12.88 -17.57 -7.68
CA ALA A 174 -12.17 -17.71 -6.41
C ALA A 174 -11.99 -19.19 -6.03
N GLY A 175 -10.95 -19.51 -5.26
CA GLY A 175 -10.53 -20.89 -5.01
C GLY A 175 -11.26 -21.66 -3.90
N ALA A 176 -12.38 -21.13 -3.36
CA ALA A 176 -13.17 -21.81 -2.34
C ALA A 176 -14.56 -21.17 -2.20
N GLU A 177 -15.56 -21.93 -1.74
CA GLU A 177 -16.94 -21.44 -1.57
C GLU A 177 -17.01 -20.20 -0.67
N ARG A 178 -16.32 -20.21 0.48
CA ARG A 178 -16.24 -19.04 1.37
C ARG A 178 -15.68 -17.79 0.68
N LYS A 179 -14.78 -17.96 -0.30
CA LYS A 179 -14.18 -16.86 -1.06
C LYS A 179 -15.14 -16.38 -2.16
N LEU A 180 -15.85 -17.30 -2.80
CA LEU A 180 -16.91 -16.96 -3.76
C LEU A 180 -18.04 -16.18 -3.07
N ALA A 181 -18.45 -16.60 -1.87
CA ALA A 181 -19.43 -15.88 -1.06
C ALA A 181 -18.99 -14.43 -0.76
N ARG A 182 -17.70 -14.20 -0.48
CA ARG A 182 -17.14 -12.85 -0.28
C ARG A 182 -17.13 -11.99 -1.57
N CYS A 183 -17.20 -12.59 -2.75
CA CYS A 183 -17.22 -11.85 -4.02
C CYS A 183 -18.63 -11.36 -4.40
N ARG A 184 -19.67 -11.86 -3.72
CA ARG A 184 -21.07 -11.48 -3.95
C ARG A 184 -21.45 -10.30 -3.06
#